data_AF-A0A564Y2B9-F1
#
_entry.id   AF-A0A564Y2B9-F1
#
_cell.length_a   1.000
_cell.length_b   1.000
_cell.length_c   1.000
_cell.angle_alpha   90.00
_cell.angle_beta   90.00
_cell.angle_gamma   90.00
#
_symmetry.space_group_name_H-M   'P 1'
#
loop_
_entity.id
_entity.type
_entity.pdbx_description
1 polymer ?
#
loop_
_entity_poly.entity_id
_entity_poly.type
_entity_poly.pdbx_seq_one_letter_code
_entity_poly.pdbx_strand_id
1 'polypeptide(L)'
;SLDSVVTAAVEYAYGGIDNISLETAVRLYLLAHNLKNKGLVDMCTKFLCDRIEKINVGEVWSAANATKNEVLIGVCAPLVAMKWEMFATSRLFHENTEIEGMMSLLCCPEMAQESDVSRVMALLEWRDASRDEKTHTARTNAFTDMVPLLGIQDTPKLITDLFVLGIPIPEEWRWCLAEGRQTAKENPIASSSMPLTSSGPKGQTFVYLVVIFNLLSFCIKC
;
A
#
# COMPACT_ATOMS: atom_id res chain seq x y z
N SER A 1 -24.90 -7.78 -13.63
CA SER A 1 -25.97 -8.39 -12.81
C SER A 1 -25.42 -9.66 -12.16
N LEU A 2 -26.17 -10.34 -11.27
CA LEU A 2 -25.73 -11.64 -10.76
C LEU A 2 -25.54 -12.67 -11.89
N ASP A 3 -26.43 -12.63 -12.90
CA ASP A 3 -26.34 -13.47 -14.10
C ASP A 3 -25.00 -13.33 -14.82
N SER A 4 -24.48 -12.12 -15.00
CA SER A 4 -23.19 -11.95 -15.71
C SER A 4 -21.99 -12.54 -14.94
N VAL A 5 -22.05 -12.58 -13.61
CA VAL A 5 -20.99 -13.19 -12.78
C VAL A 5 -21.11 -14.72 -12.80
N VAL A 6 -22.34 -15.24 -12.74
CA VAL A 6 -22.61 -16.68 -12.85
C VAL A 6 -22.22 -17.20 -14.23
N THR A 7 -22.58 -16.47 -15.30
CA THR A 7 -22.16 -16.80 -16.67
C THR A 7 -20.65 -16.78 -16.81
N ALA A 8 -19.94 -15.78 -16.28
CA ALA A 8 -18.47 -15.75 -16.29
C ALA A 8 -17.84 -16.93 -15.53
N ALA A 9 -18.44 -17.35 -14.41
CA ALA A 9 -17.99 -18.53 -13.66
C ALA A 9 -18.25 -19.85 -14.42
N VAL A 10 -19.33 -19.91 -15.22
CA VAL A 10 -19.62 -21.03 -16.12
C VAL A 10 -18.68 -21.01 -17.33
N GLU A 11 -18.45 -19.87 -17.97
CA GLU A 11 -17.47 -19.71 -19.05
C GLU A 11 -16.06 -20.06 -18.57
N TYR A 12 -15.70 -19.72 -17.32
CA TYR A 12 -14.47 -20.22 -16.69
C TYR A 12 -14.42 -21.75 -16.65
N ALA A 13 -15.49 -22.42 -16.23
CA ALA A 13 -15.52 -23.88 -16.11
C ALA A 13 -15.40 -24.60 -17.47
N TYR A 14 -15.73 -23.93 -18.58
CA TYR A 14 -15.88 -24.57 -19.89
C TYR A 14 -15.06 -23.96 -21.05
N GLY A 15 -14.48 -22.76 -20.94
CA GLY A 15 -13.87 -22.06 -22.09
C GLY A 15 -12.92 -20.88 -21.86
N GLY A 16 -12.73 -20.39 -20.62
CA GLY A 16 -11.77 -19.31 -20.29
C GLY A 16 -12.40 -17.91 -20.16
N ILE A 17 -11.64 -16.96 -19.60
CA ILE A 17 -12.11 -15.64 -19.10
C ILE A 17 -11.90 -14.48 -20.12
N ASP A 18 -11.37 -14.75 -21.31
CA ASP A 18 -10.70 -13.75 -22.16
C ASP A 18 -11.56 -12.57 -22.66
N ASN A 19 -12.88 -12.60 -22.49
CA ASN A 19 -13.80 -11.59 -23.02
C ASN A 19 -14.72 -10.91 -21.98
N ILE A 20 -14.42 -11.05 -20.68
CA ILE A 20 -15.23 -10.40 -19.63
C ILE A 20 -14.77 -8.97 -19.35
N SER A 21 -15.70 -8.10 -18.94
CA SER A 21 -15.36 -6.74 -18.50
C SER A 21 -14.52 -6.75 -17.22
N LEU A 22 -13.73 -5.70 -16.98
CA LEU A 22 -12.92 -5.56 -15.77
C LEU A 22 -13.79 -5.54 -14.50
N GLU A 23 -14.95 -4.86 -14.53
CA GLU A 23 -15.93 -4.87 -13.43
C GLU A 23 -16.42 -6.30 -13.13
N THR A 24 -16.74 -7.07 -14.18
CA THR A 24 -17.13 -8.49 -14.03
C THR A 24 -15.99 -9.30 -13.44
N ALA A 25 -14.74 -9.07 -13.87
CA ALA A 25 -13.56 -9.75 -13.37
C ALA A 25 -13.32 -9.46 -11.88
N VAL A 26 -13.47 -8.21 -11.43
CA VAL A 26 -13.36 -7.84 -10.01
C VAL A 26 -14.44 -8.53 -9.16
N ARG A 27 -15.69 -8.55 -9.64
CA ARG A 27 -16.77 -9.26 -8.94
C ARG A 27 -16.54 -10.77 -8.87
N LEU A 28 -16.08 -11.36 -9.97
CA LEU A 28 -15.74 -12.78 -10.02
C LEU A 28 -14.58 -13.11 -9.08
N TYR A 29 -13.56 -12.26 -9.05
CA TYR A 29 -12.44 -12.34 -8.13
C TYR A 29 -12.88 -12.35 -6.66
N LEU A 30 -13.74 -11.39 -6.26
CA LEU A 30 -14.27 -11.31 -4.90
C LEU A 30 -15.13 -12.53 -4.54
N LEU A 31 -15.98 -12.98 -5.47
CA LEU A 31 -16.78 -14.19 -5.29
C LEU A 31 -15.87 -15.42 -5.12
N ALA A 32 -14.85 -15.56 -5.95
CA ALA A 32 -13.88 -16.65 -5.89
C ALA A 32 -13.15 -16.69 -4.55
N HIS A 33 -12.73 -15.52 -4.05
CA HIS A 33 -12.09 -15.37 -2.74
C HIS A 33 -13.03 -15.82 -1.61
N ASN A 34 -14.28 -15.35 -1.62
CA ASN A 34 -15.29 -15.74 -0.62
C ASN A 34 -15.61 -17.24 -0.64
N LEU A 35 -15.60 -17.86 -1.83
CA LEU A 35 -15.75 -19.30 -2.02
C LEU A 35 -14.47 -20.10 -1.72
N LYS A 36 -13.36 -19.43 -1.41
CA LYS A 36 -12.03 -20.02 -1.21
C LYS A 36 -11.54 -20.83 -2.41
N ASN A 37 -11.96 -20.47 -3.61
CA ASN A 37 -11.53 -21.11 -4.85
C ASN A 37 -10.21 -20.48 -5.33
N LYS A 38 -9.09 -21.05 -4.88
CA LYS A 38 -7.75 -20.54 -5.20
C LYS A 38 -7.48 -20.47 -6.71
N GLY A 39 -7.85 -21.49 -7.49
CA GLY A 39 -7.58 -21.52 -8.92
C GLY A 39 -8.26 -20.37 -9.68
N LEU A 40 -9.49 -20.03 -9.28
CA LEU A 40 -10.22 -18.92 -9.86
C LEU A 40 -9.67 -17.56 -9.38
N VAL A 41 -9.25 -17.45 -8.12
CA VAL A 41 -8.57 -16.25 -7.58
C VAL A 41 -7.27 -15.97 -8.35
N ASP A 42 -6.42 -16.99 -8.55
CA ASP A 42 -5.15 -16.85 -9.24
C ASP A 42 -5.36 -16.43 -10.71
N MET A 43 -6.36 -17.01 -11.39
CA MET A 43 -6.70 -16.64 -12.75
C MET A 43 -7.23 -15.22 -12.87
N CYS A 44 -8.18 -14.82 -12.00
CA CYS A 44 -8.71 -13.46 -12.00
C CYS A 44 -7.62 -12.44 -11.65
N THR A 45 -6.71 -12.79 -10.73
CA THR A 45 -5.56 -11.96 -10.39
C THR A 45 -4.70 -11.69 -11.62
N LYS A 46 -4.33 -12.75 -12.36
CA LYS A 46 -3.56 -12.61 -13.60
C LYS A 46 -4.29 -11.74 -14.64
N PHE A 47 -5.57 -12.02 -14.87
CA PHE A 47 -6.37 -11.26 -15.84
C PHE A 47 -6.46 -9.78 -15.48
N LEU A 48 -6.61 -9.45 -14.19
CA LEU A 48 -6.63 -8.08 -13.71
C LEU A 48 -5.26 -7.43 -13.87
N CYS A 49 -4.16 -8.11 -13.49
CA CYS A 49 -2.80 -7.59 -13.69
C CYS A 49 -2.53 -7.15 -15.13
N ASP A 50 -3.01 -7.92 -16.12
CA ASP A 50 -2.80 -7.62 -17.54
C ASP A 50 -3.61 -6.42 -18.06
N ARG A 51 -4.61 -5.95 -17.31
CA ARG A 51 -5.62 -4.99 -17.80
C ARG A 51 -5.92 -3.80 -16.87
N ILE A 52 -5.26 -3.71 -15.72
CA ILE A 52 -5.41 -2.54 -14.83
C ILE A 52 -4.83 -1.31 -15.53
N GLU A 53 -5.58 -0.22 -15.49
CA GLU A 53 -5.20 1.09 -16.00
C GLU A 53 -5.52 2.17 -14.96
N LYS A 54 -4.97 3.38 -15.15
CA LYS A 54 -5.21 4.52 -14.25
C LYS A 54 -6.70 4.85 -14.04
N ILE A 55 -7.54 4.59 -15.03
CA ILE A 55 -8.97 4.91 -14.99
C ILE A 55 -9.80 3.95 -14.14
N ASN A 56 -9.30 2.73 -13.89
CA ASN A 56 -10.05 1.66 -13.24
C ASN A 56 -9.37 1.11 -11.97
N VAL A 57 -8.17 1.60 -11.64
CA VAL A 57 -7.36 1.12 -10.51
C VAL A 57 -8.09 1.20 -9.17
N GLY A 58 -9.00 2.16 -8.97
CA GLY A 58 -9.68 2.34 -7.67
C GLY A 58 -10.52 1.12 -7.25
N GLU A 59 -11.22 0.49 -8.19
CA GLU A 59 -12.03 -0.70 -7.91
C GLU A 59 -11.15 -1.91 -7.61
N VAL A 60 -10.08 -2.08 -8.39
CA VAL A 60 -9.15 -3.19 -8.22
C VAL A 60 -8.34 -3.05 -6.94
N TRP A 61 -7.89 -1.83 -6.61
CA TRP A 61 -7.22 -1.50 -5.35
C TRP A 61 -8.11 -1.87 -4.14
N SER A 62 -9.37 -1.47 -4.17
CA SER A 62 -10.32 -1.76 -3.09
C SER A 62 -10.51 -3.27 -2.91
N ALA A 63 -10.68 -4.01 -4.01
CA ALA A 63 -10.81 -5.47 -3.97
C ALA A 63 -9.52 -6.17 -3.49
N ALA A 64 -8.36 -5.69 -3.94
CA ALA A 64 -7.06 -6.21 -3.54
C ALA A 64 -6.82 -6.05 -2.03
N ASN A 65 -7.14 -4.88 -1.48
CA ASN A 65 -7.03 -4.61 -0.05
C ASN A 65 -8.01 -5.45 0.78
N ALA A 66 -9.29 -5.51 0.37
CA ALA A 66 -10.31 -6.30 1.06
C ALA A 66 -9.97 -7.79 1.14
N THR A 67 -9.19 -8.30 0.19
CA THR A 67 -8.77 -9.70 0.11
C THR A 67 -7.32 -9.94 0.52
N LYS A 68 -6.58 -8.88 0.88
CA LYS A 68 -5.15 -8.89 1.21
C LYS A 68 -4.28 -9.53 0.13
N ASN A 69 -4.60 -9.29 -1.14
CA ASN A 69 -3.85 -9.83 -2.26
C ASN A 69 -2.66 -8.93 -2.59
N GLU A 70 -1.49 -9.32 -2.08
CA GLU A 70 -0.23 -8.59 -2.21
C GLU A 70 0.17 -8.35 -3.68
N VAL A 71 -0.14 -9.29 -4.58
CA VAL A 71 0.18 -9.15 -6.02
C VAL A 71 -0.60 -7.99 -6.64
N LEU A 72 -1.92 -7.97 -6.43
CA LEU A 72 -2.76 -6.89 -6.95
C LEU A 72 -2.46 -5.55 -6.27
N ILE A 73 -2.19 -5.55 -4.96
CA ILE A 73 -1.76 -4.35 -4.23
C ILE A 73 -0.49 -3.77 -4.88
N GLY A 74 0.53 -4.61 -5.11
CA GLY A 74 1.80 -4.18 -5.71
C GLY A 74 1.64 -3.60 -7.12
N VAL A 75 0.80 -4.22 -7.96
CA VAL A 75 0.53 -3.71 -9.32
C VAL A 75 -0.26 -2.41 -9.31
N CYS A 76 -1.22 -2.26 -8.39
CA CYS A 76 -2.05 -1.06 -8.32
C CYS A 76 -1.32 0.13 -7.69
N ALA A 77 -0.37 -0.09 -6.76
CA ALA A 77 0.22 0.97 -5.96
C ALA A 77 0.90 2.09 -6.79
N PRO A 78 1.71 1.82 -7.83
CA PRO A 78 2.27 2.88 -8.68
C PRO A 78 1.19 3.68 -9.41
N LEU A 79 0.09 3.04 -9.82
CA LEU A 79 -1.01 3.71 -10.53
C LEU A 79 -1.84 4.60 -9.59
N VAL A 80 -2.03 4.17 -8.34
CA VAL A 80 -2.61 5.00 -7.27
C VAL A 80 -1.72 6.19 -6.98
N ALA A 81 -0.41 5.99 -6.83
CA ALA A 81 0.56 7.07 -6.60
C ALA A 81 0.56 8.10 -7.74
N MET A 82 0.53 7.66 -9.00
CA MET A 82 0.41 8.57 -10.16
C MET A 82 -0.91 9.35 -10.23
N LYS A 83 -1.90 8.99 -9.42
CA LYS A 83 -3.20 9.65 -9.29
C LYS A 83 -3.45 10.12 -7.85
N TRP A 84 -2.38 10.38 -7.11
CA TRP A 84 -2.42 10.62 -5.67
C TRP A 84 -3.43 11.69 -5.27
N GLU A 85 -3.44 12.85 -5.93
CA GLU A 85 -4.39 13.94 -5.62
C GLU A 85 -5.86 13.49 -5.58
N MET A 86 -6.25 12.60 -6.50
CA MET A 86 -7.60 12.04 -6.56
C MET A 86 -7.86 11.05 -5.41
N PHE A 87 -6.87 10.23 -5.05
CA PHE A 87 -7.03 9.20 -4.02
C PHE A 87 -6.87 9.72 -2.61
N ALA A 88 -5.96 10.68 -2.40
CA ALA A 88 -5.66 11.33 -1.12
C ALA A 88 -6.85 12.09 -0.51
N THR A 89 -7.85 12.41 -1.33
CA THR A 89 -9.10 13.08 -0.91
C THR A 89 -10.31 12.16 -0.96
N SER A 90 -10.12 10.90 -1.37
CA SER A 90 -11.19 9.94 -1.57
C SER A 90 -11.49 9.18 -0.29
N ARG A 91 -12.66 9.44 0.29
CA ARG A 91 -13.16 8.69 1.44
C ARG A 91 -13.25 7.18 1.16
N LEU A 92 -13.67 6.77 -0.05
CA LEU A 92 -13.75 5.35 -0.41
C LEU A 92 -12.37 4.69 -0.42
N PHE A 93 -11.35 5.41 -0.86
CA PHE A 93 -9.97 4.94 -0.80
C PHE A 93 -9.52 4.77 0.65
N HIS A 94 -9.77 5.77 1.51
CA HIS A 94 -9.43 5.72 2.92
C HIS A 94 -10.14 4.59 3.68
N GLU A 95 -11.42 4.35 3.42
CA GLU A 95 -12.19 3.29 4.07
C GLU A 95 -11.73 1.89 3.65
N ASN A 96 -11.34 1.70 2.38
CA ASN A 96 -11.05 0.38 1.81
C ASN A 96 -9.57 0.02 1.74
N THR A 97 -8.66 0.94 2.07
CA THR A 97 -7.22 0.67 2.10
C THR A 97 -6.84 0.04 3.43
N GLU A 98 -6.23 -1.14 3.39
CA GLU A 98 -5.70 -1.81 4.57
C GLU A 98 -4.27 -1.37 4.87
N ILE A 99 -3.77 -1.70 6.06
CA ILE A 99 -2.42 -1.32 6.52
C ILE A 99 -1.36 -1.77 5.50
N GLU A 100 -1.46 -3.02 5.03
CA GLU A 100 -0.52 -3.61 4.07
C GLU A 100 -0.56 -2.88 2.72
N GLY A 101 -1.74 -2.44 2.28
CA GLY A 101 -1.89 -1.64 1.07
C GLY A 101 -1.30 -0.25 1.22
N MET A 102 -1.57 0.42 2.33
CA MET A 102 -1.00 1.74 2.62
C MET A 102 0.53 1.69 2.71
N MET A 103 1.09 0.69 3.39
CA MET A 103 2.55 0.50 3.43
C MET A 103 3.13 0.26 2.04
N SER A 104 2.49 -0.59 1.23
CA SER A 104 2.93 -0.86 -0.14
C SER A 104 2.91 0.40 -1.00
N LEU A 105 1.90 1.25 -0.84
CA LEU A 105 1.81 2.55 -1.52
C LEU A 105 2.93 3.49 -1.08
N LEU A 106 3.17 3.65 0.22
CA LEU A 106 4.24 4.51 0.72
C LEU A 106 5.63 4.06 0.26
N CYS A 107 5.83 2.76 0.05
CA CYS A 107 7.06 2.21 -0.53
C CYS A 107 7.22 2.49 -2.03
N CYS A 108 6.18 2.94 -2.74
CA CYS A 108 6.28 3.22 -4.17
C CYS A 108 7.19 4.44 -4.43
N PRO A 109 8.19 4.33 -5.32
CA PRO A 109 9.05 5.45 -5.66
C PRO A 109 8.30 6.69 -6.16
N GLU A 110 7.18 6.49 -6.84
CA GLU A 110 6.31 7.58 -7.32
C GLU A 110 5.80 8.47 -6.18
N MET A 111 5.60 7.92 -4.97
CA MET A 111 5.16 8.70 -3.81
C MET A 111 6.21 9.70 -3.32
N ALA A 112 7.48 9.56 -3.69
CA ALA A 112 8.52 10.53 -3.34
C ALA A 112 8.32 11.89 -4.03
N GLN A 113 7.49 11.95 -5.08
CA GLN A 113 7.13 13.20 -5.75
C GLN A 113 6.09 14.00 -4.96
N GLU A 114 5.37 13.35 -4.06
CA GLU A 114 4.29 13.95 -3.28
C GLU A 114 4.83 14.65 -2.02
N SER A 115 4.26 15.80 -1.68
CA SER A 115 4.67 16.53 -0.49
C SER A 115 4.47 15.71 0.79
N ASP A 116 5.39 15.86 1.75
CA ASP A 116 5.28 15.22 3.08
C ASP A 116 3.96 15.60 3.77
N VAL A 117 3.53 16.85 3.62
CA VAL A 117 2.26 17.36 4.14
C VAL A 117 1.08 16.57 3.55
N SER A 118 1.00 16.45 2.22
CA SER A 118 -0.10 15.72 1.57
C SER A 118 -0.16 14.25 2.00
N ARG A 119 1.00 13.59 2.07
CA ARG A 119 1.09 12.18 2.50
C ARG A 119 0.65 12.00 3.95
N VAL A 120 1.10 12.86 4.86
CA VAL A 120 0.68 12.80 6.28
C VAL A 120 -0.80 13.15 6.44
N MET A 121 -1.32 14.13 5.71
CA MET A 121 -2.75 14.45 5.71
C MET A 121 -3.61 13.26 5.30
N ALA A 122 -3.27 12.60 4.19
CA ALA A 122 -4.01 11.41 3.75
C ALA A 122 -3.91 10.26 4.76
N LEU A 123 -2.78 10.10 5.46
CA LEU A 123 -2.67 9.11 6.54
C LEU A 123 -3.58 9.45 7.74
N LEU A 124 -3.72 10.73 8.10
CA LEU A 124 -4.66 11.16 9.14
C LEU A 124 -6.10 10.85 8.72
N GLU A 125 -6.49 11.22 7.50
CA GLU A 125 -7.82 10.92 6.96
C GLU A 125 -8.08 9.42 6.83
N TRP A 126 -7.07 8.66 6.42
CA TRP A 126 -7.11 7.20 6.38
C TRP A 126 -7.32 6.60 7.76
N ARG A 127 -6.61 7.06 8.80
CA ARG A 127 -6.85 6.62 10.17
C ARG A 127 -8.29 6.94 10.58
N ASP A 128 -8.75 8.16 10.35
CA ASP A 128 -10.07 8.64 10.80
C ASP A 128 -11.24 8.01 10.02
N ALA A 129 -11.00 7.50 8.82
CA ALA A 129 -11.97 6.73 8.02
C ALA A 129 -12.19 5.29 8.51
N SER A 130 -11.60 4.90 9.66
CA SER A 130 -11.79 3.59 10.25
C SER A 130 -13.26 3.31 10.59
N ARG A 131 -13.71 2.08 10.34
CA ARG A 131 -15.10 1.67 10.56
C ARG A 131 -15.44 1.39 12.03
N ASP A 132 -14.41 1.11 12.83
CA ASP A 132 -14.52 0.75 14.23
C ASP A 132 -13.24 1.12 15.00
N GLU A 133 -13.35 1.16 16.33
CA GLU A 133 -12.26 1.59 17.21
C GLU A 133 -11.03 0.67 17.15
N LYS A 134 -11.22 -0.63 16.91
CA LYS A 134 -10.12 -1.58 16.79
C LYS A 134 -9.32 -1.30 15.52
N THR A 135 -10.00 -1.07 14.41
CA THR A 135 -9.39 -0.67 13.14
C THR A 135 -8.70 0.69 13.28
N HIS A 136 -9.34 1.66 13.94
CA HIS A 136 -8.75 2.97 14.22
C HIS A 136 -7.45 2.84 15.02
N THR A 137 -7.47 2.10 16.13
CA THR A 137 -6.28 1.84 16.96
C THR A 137 -5.18 1.13 16.17
N ALA A 138 -5.53 0.14 15.34
CA ALA A 138 -4.55 -0.57 14.52
C ALA A 138 -3.87 0.36 13.50
N ARG A 139 -4.64 1.23 12.82
CA ARG A 139 -4.10 2.23 11.89
C ARG A 139 -3.24 3.28 12.62
N THR A 140 -3.64 3.71 13.82
CA THR A 140 -2.85 4.60 14.68
C THR A 140 -1.49 3.99 14.99
N ASN A 141 -1.45 2.73 15.41
CA ASN A 141 -0.23 2.05 15.82
C ASN A 141 0.68 1.73 14.62
N ALA A 142 0.10 1.40 13.46
CA ALA A 142 0.85 1.13 12.23
C ALA A 142 1.66 2.34 11.74
N PHE A 143 1.30 3.56 12.17
CA PHE A 143 2.04 4.76 11.79
C PHE A 143 3.52 4.70 12.15
N THR A 144 3.87 4.07 13.29
CA THR A 144 5.27 3.86 13.69
C THR A 144 6.09 3.17 12.61
N ASP A 145 5.52 2.14 11.97
CA ASP A 145 6.17 1.39 10.90
C ASP A 145 6.15 2.13 9.55
N MET A 146 5.20 3.06 9.38
CA MET A 146 5.06 3.87 8.17
C MET A 146 5.96 5.11 8.15
N VAL A 147 6.33 5.67 9.31
CA VAL A 147 7.19 6.87 9.39
C VAL A 147 8.49 6.72 8.60
N PRO A 148 9.25 5.61 8.70
CA PRO A 148 10.44 5.41 7.88
C PRO A 148 10.16 5.39 6.37
N LEU A 149 8.97 4.89 5.96
CA LEU A 149 8.57 4.79 4.56
C LEU A 149 8.26 6.15 3.95
N LEU A 150 7.84 7.12 4.76
CA LEU A 150 7.60 8.49 4.30
C LEU A 150 8.90 9.19 3.87
N GLY A 151 10.07 8.76 4.36
CA GLY A 151 11.35 9.35 3.96
C GLY A 151 11.45 10.85 4.21
N ILE A 152 10.74 11.36 5.24
CA ILE A 152 10.66 12.79 5.58
C ILE A 152 12.06 13.31 5.87
N GLN A 153 12.50 14.29 5.09
CA GLN A 153 13.85 14.85 5.21
C GLN A 153 13.93 15.92 6.30
N ASP A 154 12.87 16.71 6.46
CA ASP A 154 12.81 17.85 7.39
C ASP A 154 11.53 17.78 8.25
N THR A 155 11.56 16.93 9.27
CA THR A 155 10.44 16.74 10.18
C THR A 155 10.03 18.03 10.92
N PRO A 156 10.95 18.90 11.42
CA PRO A 156 10.56 20.18 12.00
C PRO A 156 9.77 21.07 11.05
N LYS A 157 10.17 21.14 9.78
CA LYS A 157 9.43 21.89 8.76
C LYS A 157 8.04 21.29 8.54
N LEU A 158 7.93 19.98 8.37
CA LEU A 158 6.64 19.30 8.23
C LEU A 158 5.68 19.60 9.39
N ILE A 159 6.16 19.53 10.64
CA ILE A 159 5.35 19.85 11.82
C ILE A 159 4.87 21.30 11.78
N THR A 160 5.76 22.22 11.39
CA THR A 160 5.43 23.65 11.26
C THR A 160 4.38 23.86 10.17
N ASP A 161 4.54 23.23 9.01
CA ASP A 161 3.61 23.34 7.88
C ASP A 161 2.22 22.79 8.27
N LEU A 162 2.15 21.64 8.95
CA LEU A 162 0.90 21.07 9.46
C LEU A 162 0.24 21.98 10.51
N PHE A 163 1.03 22.60 11.39
CA PHE A 163 0.53 23.54 12.39
C PHE A 163 -0.06 24.81 11.74
N VAL A 164 0.63 25.38 10.74
CA VAL A 164 0.14 26.54 9.98
C VAL A 164 -1.17 26.22 9.27
N LEU A 165 -1.34 24.99 8.78
CA LEU A 165 -2.57 24.51 8.17
C LEU A 165 -3.67 24.17 9.20
N GLY A 166 -3.40 24.30 10.50
CA GLY A 166 -4.36 24.00 11.56
C GLY A 166 -4.67 22.52 11.71
N ILE A 167 -3.79 21.64 11.25
CA ILE A 167 -4.01 20.19 11.20
C ILE A 167 -3.50 19.56 12.50
N PRO A 168 -4.39 18.95 13.32
CA PRO A 168 -3.98 18.35 14.57
C PRO A 168 -3.25 17.03 14.32
N ILE A 169 -2.00 16.95 14.78
CA ILE A 169 -1.24 15.69 14.84
C ILE A 169 -1.58 15.00 16.16
N PRO A 170 -2.05 13.74 16.18
CA PRO A 170 -2.29 13.03 17.43
C PRO A 170 -1.04 12.80 18.24
N GLU A 171 -1.21 12.65 19.54
CA GLU A 171 -0.10 12.58 20.48
C GLU A 171 0.82 11.40 20.19
N GLU A 172 0.24 10.25 19.85
CA GLU A 172 0.95 9.02 19.48
C GLU A 172 1.89 9.27 18.30
N TRP A 173 1.44 10.04 17.30
CA TRP A 173 2.19 10.30 16.07
C TRP A 173 3.29 11.34 16.28
N ARG A 174 3.11 12.28 17.23
CA ARG A 174 4.15 13.26 17.58
C ARG A 174 5.41 12.56 18.07
N TRP A 175 5.27 11.49 18.86
CA TRP A 175 6.41 10.71 19.33
C TRP A 175 7.14 10.02 18.18
N CYS A 176 6.41 9.35 17.28
CA CYS A 176 7.02 8.69 16.11
C CYS A 176 7.79 9.69 15.22
N LEU A 177 7.21 10.87 14.97
CA LEU A 177 7.86 11.93 14.20
C LEU A 177 9.08 12.51 14.93
N ALA A 178 9.03 12.63 16.26
CA ALA A 178 10.15 13.08 17.08
C ALA A 178 11.28 12.04 17.18
N GLU A 179 10.98 10.74 17.15
CA GLU A 179 11.96 9.65 17.20
C GLU A 179 12.66 9.41 15.87
N GLY A 180 11.97 9.56 14.73
CA GLY A 180 12.61 9.53 13.39
C GLY A 180 13.76 10.54 13.24
N ARG A 181 13.79 11.57 14.09
CA ARG A 181 14.88 12.54 14.25
C ARG A 181 16.19 11.94 14.74
N GLN A 182 16.16 10.86 15.55
CA GLN A 182 17.34 10.27 16.17
C GLN A 182 18.08 9.36 15.21
N THR A 183 17.38 8.51 14.46
CA THR A 183 17.96 7.60 13.46
C THR A 183 18.55 8.33 12.25
N ALA A 184 17.97 9.47 11.83
CA ALA A 184 18.52 10.30 10.75
C ALA A 184 19.78 11.07 11.15
N LYS A 185 19.94 11.43 12.43
CA LYS A 185 21.13 12.15 12.93
C LYS A 185 22.34 11.26 13.20
N GLU A 186 22.15 9.96 13.38
CA GLU A 186 23.23 9.01 13.70
C GLU A 186 24.05 8.55 12.48
N ASN A 187 23.73 9.01 11.27
CA ASN A 187 24.62 8.87 10.11
C ASN A 187 25.29 10.21 9.72
N PRO A 188 26.26 10.72 10.49
CA PRO A 188 27.24 11.64 9.93
C PRO A 188 28.22 10.85 9.03
N ILE A 189 28.40 11.36 7.81
CA ILE A 189 29.42 10.95 6.86
C ILE A 189 30.79 10.96 7.56
N ALA A 190 31.34 9.79 7.84
CA ALA A 190 32.74 9.63 8.25
C ALA A 190 33.42 8.66 7.27
N SER A 191 34.12 9.25 6.30
CA SER A 191 35.11 8.57 5.47
C SER A 191 36.31 8.18 6.33
N SER A 192 36.60 6.88 6.50
CA SER A 192 37.95 6.29 6.57
C SER A 192 37.94 4.83 7.04
N SER A 193 38.37 3.94 6.14
CA SER A 193 39.22 2.75 6.36
C SER A 193 38.64 1.48 7.07
N MET A 194 38.58 0.40 6.27
CA MET A 194 38.33 -1.03 6.60
C MET A 194 39.61 -1.73 7.16
N PRO A 195 39.62 -3.04 7.58
CA PRO A 195 38.54 -4.06 7.60
C PRO A 195 38.48 -5.09 8.80
N LEU A 196 37.35 -5.84 8.83
CA LEU A 196 37.12 -7.27 9.21
C LEU A 196 37.48 -7.73 10.66
N THR A 197 36.69 -8.47 11.45
CA THR A 197 35.71 -9.57 11.26
C THR A 197 34.91 -9.77 12.56
N SER A 198 33.64 -10.22 12.50
CA SER A 198 33.14 -11.41 13.23
C SER A 198 31.59 -11.46 13.38
N SER A 199 31.05 -12.65 13.09
CA SER A 199 29.73 -13.21 13.43
C SER A 199 28.48 -12.65 12.73
N GLY A 200 28.00 -13.44 11.75
CA GLY A 200 26.70 -13.28 11.08
C GLY A 200 25.49 -13.61 11.97
N PRO A 201 24.27 -13.34 11.48
CA PRO A 201 23.43 -12.35 12.15
C PRO A 201 22.13 -12.92 12.73
N LYS A 202 21.67 -12.28 13.82
CA LYS A 202 20.32 -12.42 14.37
C LYS A 202 19.35 -11.52 13.61
N GLY A 203 18.13 -12.03 13.47
CA GLY A 203 17.03 -11.48 12.67
C GLY A 203 16.71 -10.01 12.91
N GLN A 204 16.88 -9.23 11.85
CA GLN A 204 16.17 -7.96 11.60
C GLN A 204 16.20 -7.57 10.10
N THR A 205 16.96 -8.31 9.27
CA THR A 205 17.06 -8.07 7.82
C THR A 205 15.97 -8.76 6.98
N PHE A 206 15.15 -9.64 7.57
CA PHE A 206 14.29 -10.54 6.77
C PHE A 206 13.05 -9.86 6.17
N VAL A 207 12.40 -8.93 6.88
CA VAL A 207 11.16 -8.31 6.38
C VAL A 207 11.44 -7.28 5.29
N TYR A 208 12.48 -6.45 5.47
CA TYR A 208 12.90 -5.46 4.49
C TYR A 208 13.44 -6.11 3.21
N LEU A 209 14.20 -7.21 3.35
CA LEU A 209 14.62 -7.98 2.19
C LEU A 209 13.45 -8.67 1.51
N VAL A 210 12.47 -9.25 2.20
CA VAL A 210 11.34 -9.95 1.54
C VAL A 210 10.49 -8.99 0.71
N VAL A 211 10.18 -7.79 1.21
CA VAL A 211 9.40 -6.80 0.46
C VAL A 211 10.19 -6.29 -0.75
N ILE A 212 11.47 -5.97 -0.58
CA ILE A 212 12.34 -5.54 -1.68
C ILE A 212 12.60 -6.69 -2.68
N PHE A 213 12.77 -7.94 -2.23
CA PHE A 213 12.96 -9.09 -3.12
C PHE A 213 11.71 -9.40 -3.94
N ASN A 214 10.52 -9.22 -3.36
CA ASN A 214 9.26 -9.40 -4.08
C ASN A 214 9.06 -8.30 -5.13
N LEU A 215 9.37 -7.04 -4.81
CA LEU A 215 9.30 -5.94 -5.77
C LEU A 215 10.36 -6.07 -6.89
N LEU A 216 11.60 -6.43 -6.55
CA LEU A 216 12.68 -6.63 -7.54
C LEU A 216 12.48 -7.89 -8.38
N SER A 217 11.92 -8.97 -7.84
CA SER A 217 11.58 -10.18 -8.62
C SER A 217 10.45 -9.92 -9.62
N PHE A 218 9.55 -8.98 -9.33
CA PHE A 218 8.46 -8.63 -10.23
C PHE A 218 8.96 -7.83 -11.44
N CYS A 219 9.88 -6.87 -11.24
CA CYS A 219 10.48 -6.10 -12.34
C CYS A 219 11.33 -6.93 -13.32
N ILE A 220 11.71 -8.16 -12.97
CA ILE A 220 12.53 -9.05 -13.81
C ILE A 220 11.67 -10.09 -14.58
N LYS A 221 10.37 -10.21 -14.26
CA LYS A 221 9.49 -11.25 -14.83
C LYS A 221 8.27 -10.73 -15.61
N CYS A 222 8.20 -9.43 -15.92
CA CYS A 222 7.27 -8.89 -16.90
C CYS A 222 7.99 -8.60 -18.22
#